data_AF-A0A8T0D483-F1
#
_entry.id   AF-A0A8T0D483-F1
#
_cell.length_a   1.000
_cell.length_b   1.000
_cell.length_c   1.000
_cell.angle_alpha   90.00
_cell.angle_beta   90.00
_cell.angle_gamma   90.00
#
_symmetry.space_group_name_H-M   'P 1'
#
loop_
_entity.id
_entity.type
_entity.pdbx_description
1 polymer ?
#
loop_
_entity_poly.entity_id
_entity_poly.type
_entity_poly.pdbx_seq_one_letter_code
_entity_poly.pdbx_strand_id
1 'polypeptide(L)'
;MCLLARGDASTFPNVFLFFPLVSCFSDAASQRASILKLMGDASVDSDTMISKASHYISLLMGFVNPPENSQETTNKLRSAILFKWSNSAEAKHTPPVVEPDALFEVCSMLFTVALWLTKHAAKVAAKDEVSQDEAKDVHLSLRHAAGIFLVLKEQYIQKLLAPPKPGDDLHTDILDAYIYQSTAEAQEITVARAIELKHEASLIASLAKETASVYEKSGFALKPYDLKVMGKWLKYLEFKKHCYDTCAYVYYAEHLLKQEKVGVALAVIAEAEKSRSMLV
;
A
#
# COMPACT_ATOMS: atom_id res chain seq x y z
N MET A 1 -30.02 37.28 24.72
CA MET A 1 -30.30 38.11 25.91
C MET A 1 -29.15 37.90 26.89
N CYS A 2 -28.36 38.96 27.11
CA CYS A 2 -27.33 39.20 28.16
C CYS A 2 -26.32 38.07 28.47
N LEU A 3 -25.00 38.29 28.34
CA LEU A 3 -24.26 39.27 29.14
C LEU A 3 -23.09 39.90 28.35
N LEU A 4 -23.10 41.23 28.35
CA LEU A 4 -21.96 42.10 28.08
C LEU A 4 -21.06 42.11 29.32
N ALA A 5 -19.76 41.84 29.15
CA ALA A 5 -18.73 42.28 30.07
C ALA A 5 -17.84 43.29 29.33
N ARG A 6 -17.91 44.55 29.78
CA ARG A 6 -16.92 45.59 29.45
C ARG A 6 -15.62 45.25 30.19
N GLY A 7 -14.50 45.26 29.47
CA GLY A 7 -13.16 45.13 30.04
C GLY A 7 -12.12 45.63 29.03
N ASP A 8 -11.60 46.82 29.30
CA ASP A 8 -10.38 47.48 28.84
C ASP A 8 -9.77 47.15 27.46
N ALA A 9 -9.75 48.20 26.63
CA ALA A 9 -8.99 48.29 25.41
C ALA A 9 -7.48 48.47 25.71
N SER A 10 -6.76 47.38 26.01
CA SER A 10 -5.29 47.36 25.90
C SER A 10 -4.62 45.97 25.87
N THR A 11 -5.36 44.87 25.67
CA THR A 11 -4.74 43.52 25.56
C THR A 11 -5.53 42.57 24.67
N PHE A 12 -5.40 42.66 23.34
CA PHE A 12 -5.78 41.57 22.43
C PHE A 12 -5.02 41.64 21.09
N PRO A 13 -4.12 40.68 20.80
CA PRO A 13 -3.76 40.35 19.43
C PRO A 13 -4.38 39.01 18.93
N ASN A 14 -5.18 38.31 19.73
CA ASN A 14 -5.52 36.89 19.46
C ASN A 14 -6.87 36.60 18.79
N VAL A 15 -7.69 37.59 18.44
CA VAL A 15 -9.02 37.33 17.83
C VAL A 15 -8.94 37.01 16.32
N PHE A 16 -7.90 37.50 15.62
CA PHE A 16 -7.75 37.28 14.18
C PHE A 16 -7.17 35.90 13.79
N LEU A 17 -6.54 35.18 14.72
CA LEU A 17 -6.02 33.83 14.48
C LEU A 17 -7.09 32.74 14.69
N PHE A 18 -8.16 33.02 15.44
CA PHE A 18 -9.17 32.02 15.79
C PHE A 18 -10.07 31.62 14.60
N PHE A 19 -10.44 32.57 13.74
CA PHE A 19 -11.30 32.33 12.58
C PHE A 19 -10.66 31.43 11.49
N PRO A 20 -9.41 31.67 11.04
CA PRO A 20 -8.77 30.82 10.03
C PRO A 20 -8.43 29.42 10.55
N LEU A 21 -8.09 29.27 11.84
CA LEU A 21 -7.84 27.95 12.45
C LEU A 21 -9.10 27.08 12.47
N VAL A 22 -10.26 27.63 12.88
CA VAL A 22 -11.53 26.88 12.87
C VAL A 22 -11.93 26.45 11.46
N SER A 23 -11.72 27.30 10.45
CA SER A 23 -11.95 26.94 9.04
C SER A 23 -11.05 25.77 8.62
N CYS A 24 -9.75 25.82 8.93
CA CYS A 24 -8.80 24.78 8.53
C CYS A 24 -9.13 23.40 9.15
N PHE A 25 -9.52 23.35 10.42
CA PHE A 25 -9.98 22.10 11.05
C PHE A 25 -11.29 21.59 10.43
N SER A 26 -12.24 22.49 10.14
CA SER A 26 -13.50 22.15 9.47
C SER A 26 -13.26 21.60 8.06
N ASP A 27 -12.37 22.22 7.30
CA ASP A 27 -12.01 21.80 5.95
C ASP A 27 -11.32 20.44 5.98
N ALA A 28 -10.33 20.24 6.87
CA ALA A 28 -9.67 18.96 7.04
C ALA A 28 -10.66 17.84 7.44
N ALA A 29 -11.60 18.12 8.35
CA ALA A 29 -12.63 17.16 8.75
C ALA A 29 -13.58 16.80 7.59
N SER A 30 -14.00 17.79 6.79
CA SER A 30 -14.84 17.60 5.61
C SER A 30 -14.13 16.77 4.53
N GLN A 31 -12.87 17.08 4.24
CA GLN A 31 -12.07 16.31 3.29
C GLN A 31 -11.82 14.88 3.77
N ARG A 32 -11.57 14.68 5.07
CA ARG A 32 -11.42 13.35 5.68
C ARG A 32 -12.69 12.51 5.52
N ALA A 33 -13.87 13.09 5.79
CA ALA A 33 -15.14 12.38 5.61
C ALA A 33 -15.39 12.02 4.13
N SER A 34 -15.06 12.93 3.22
CA SER A 34 -15.19 12.73 1.78
C SER A 34 -14.32 11.58 1.28
N ILE A 35 -13.02 11.55 1.62
CA ILE A 35 -12.11 10.51 1.16
C ILE A 35 -12.47 9.14 1.75
N LEU A 36 -12.81 9.06 3.04
CA LEU A 36 -13.22 7.80 3.67
C LEU A 36 -14.49 7.22 3.05
N LYS A 37 -15.42 8.08 2.62
CA LYS A 37 -16.61 7.64 1.88
C LYS A 37 -16.25 7.07 0.51
N LEU A 38 -15.32 7.71 -0.22
CA LEU A 38 -14.84 7.23 -1.51
C LEU A 38 -14.11 5.89 -1.40
N MET A 39 -13.34 5.69 -0.32
CA MET A 39 -12.62 4.43 -0.08
C MET A 39 -13.54 3.21 0.08
N GLY A 40 -14.82 3.42 0.41
CA GLY A 40 -15.82 2.36 0.44
C GLY A 40 -16.22 1.83 -0.95
N ASP A 41 -15.87 2.55 -2.02
CA ASP A 41 -16.19 2.18 -3.38
C ASP A 41 -14.92 1.98 -4.23
N ALA A 42 -14.59 0.71 -4.48
CA ALA A 42 -13.45 0.34 -5.32
C ALA A 42 -13.72 0.54 -6.84
N SER A 43 -14.89 1.05 -7.25
CA SER A 43 -15.19 1.41 -8.66
C SER A 43 -14.64 2.76 -9.07
N VAL A 44 -14.35 3.63 -8.10
CA VAL A 44 -13.86 4.98 -8.36
C VAL A 44 -12.54 4.88 -9.11
N ASP A 45 -12.28 5.82 -10.03
CA ASP A 45 -11.02 5.88 -10.77
C ASP A 45 -9.84 6.22 -9.85
N SER A 46 -8.68 5.63 -10.16
CA SER A 46 -7.46 5.76 -9.37
C SER A 46 -6.97 7.21 -9.27
N ASP A 47 -7.09 8.00 -10.34
CA ASP A 47 -6.71 9.40 -10.40
C ASP A 47 -7.53 10.28 -9.43
N THR A 48 -8.85 10.10 -9.39
CA THR A 48 -9.72 10.82 -8.46
C THR A 48 -9.38 10.50 -7.01
N MET A 49 -9.12 9.23 -6.69
CA MET A 49 -8.68 8.84 -5.34
C MET A 49 -7.35 9.51 -4.95
N ILE A 50 -6.35 9.44 -5.82
CA ILE A 50 -5.02 10.04 -5.58
C ILE A 50 -5.11 11.56 -5.42
N SER A 51 -5.94 12.22 -6.24
CA SER A 51 -6.16 13.67 -6.15
C SER A 51 -6.80 14.07 -4.82
N LYS A 52 -7.86 13.36 -4.40
CA LYS A 52 -8.53 13.60 -3.10
C LYS A 52 -7.62 13.30 -1.91
N ALA A 53 -6.84 12.22 -1.98
CA ALA A 53 -5.81 11.89 -1.01
C ALA A 53 -4.78 13.02 -0.89
N SER A 54 -4.20 13.45 -2.01
CA SER A 54 -3.18 14.49 -2.04
C SER A 54 -3.70 15.81 -1.45
N HIS A 55 -4.95 16.16 -1.73
CA HIS A 55 -5.56 17.35 -1.14
C HIS A 55 -5.71 17.24 0.38
N TYR A 56 -6.21 16.11 0.89
CA TYR A 56 -6.33 15.90 2.34
C TYR A 56 -4.96 15.85 3.04
N ILE A 57 -4.00 15.12 2.48
CA ILE A 57 -2.64 15.00 3.03
C ILE A 57 -1.94 16.36 3.04
N SER A 58 -2.09 17.19 2.00
CA SER A 58 -1.45 18.52 1.99
C SER A 58 -1.95 19.44 3.10
N LEU A 59 -3.26 19.41 3.41
CA LEU A 59 -3.82 20.13 4.57
C LEU A 59 -3.21 19.62 5.88
N LEU A 60 -3.17 18.29 6.06
CA LEU A 60 -2.70 17.68 7.30
C LEU A 60 -1.18 17.81 7.50
N MET A 61 -0.41 17.86 6.42
CA MET A 61 1.03 18.19 6.49
C MET A 61 1.28 19.59 7.05
N GLY A 62 0.32 20.51 6.94
CA GLY A 62 0.34 21.81 7.63
C GLY A 62 0.26 21.70 9.15
N PHE A 63 -0.20 20.57 9.71
CA PHE A 63 -0.20 20.29 11.16
C PHE A 63 1.08 19.59 11.61
N VAL A 64 1.82 18.98 10.68
CA VAL A 64 3.08 18.28 10.96
C VAL A 64 4.25 19.25 10.83
N ASN A 65 4.31 19.93 9.69
CA ASN A 65 5.41 20.79 9.34
C ASN A 65 5.22 22.19 9.93
N PRO A 66 6.27 22.78 10.53
CA PRO A 66 6.25 24.16 10.97
C PRO A 66 6.20 25.10 9.74
N PRO A 67 5.68 26.34 9.89
CA PRO A 67 5.78 27.34 8.84
C PRO A 67 7.24 27.60 8.44
N GLU A 68 7.50 27.93 7.16
CA GLU A 68 8.87 28.06 6.60
C GLU A 68 9.78 29.03 7.36
N ASN A 69 9.21 30.04 8.02
CA ASN A 69 9.95 31.05 8.79
C ASN A 69 10.14 30.68 10.27
N SER A 70 9.75 29.48 10.68
CA SER A 70 9.85 29.01 12.06
C SER A 70 11.20 28.35 12.34
N GLN A 71 11.77 28.60 13.52
CA GLN A 71 12.92 27.86 14.04
C GLN A 71 12.53 26.54 14.71
N GLU A 72 11.23 26.30 14.91
CA GLU A 72 10.72 25.06 15.51
C GLU A 72 10.86 23.91 14.52
N THR A 73 11.26 22.72 14.99
CA THR A 73 11.39 21.51 14.15
C THR A 73 10.06 20.78 13.93
N THR A 74 9.03 21.11 14.73
CA THR A 74 7.71 20.47 14.71
C THR A 74 6.62 21.51 14.96
N ASN A 75 5.49 21.36 14.29
CA ASN A 75 4.35 22.25 14.50
C ASN A 75 3.58 21.90 15.79
N LYS A 76 3.16 22.91 16.55
CA LYS A 76 2.37 22.77 17.79
C LYS A 76 1.03 22.06 17.58
N LEU A 77 0.50 22.09 16.35
CA LEU A 77 -0.74 21.40 15.99
C LEU A 77 -0.55 19.88 15.82
N ARG A 78 0.69 19.38 15.76
CA ARG A 78 0.98 17.97 15.52
C ARG A 78 0.27 17.05 16.51
N SER A 79 0.19 17.44 17.78
CA SER A 79 -0.47 16.66 18.83
C SER A 79 -1.78 17.24 19.32
N ALA A 80 -2.41 18.13 18.53
CA ALA A 80 -3.66 18.78 18.90
C ALA A 80 -4.89 17.87 18.79
N ILE A 81 -4.82 16.80 18.00
CA ILE A 81 -5.94 15.89 17.70
C ILE A 81 -5.52 14.45 18.01
N LEU A 82 -6.42 13.69 18.63
CA LEU A 82 -6.30 12.25 18.78
C LEU A 82 -6.85 11.55 17.53
N PHE A 83 -6.03 10.72 16.90
CA PHE A 83 -6.40 9.92 15.75
C PHE A 83 -6.51 8.46 16.12
N LYS A 84 -7.43 7.74 15.47
CA LYS A 84 -7.76 6.36 15.79
C LYS A 84 -7.89 5.53 14.51
N TRP A 85 -7.12 4.43 14.44
CA TRP A 85 -7.10 3.50 13.31
C TRP A 85 -7.04 2.05 13.77
N SER A 86 -7.67 1.14 13.05
CA SER A 86 -7.48 -0.31 13.16
C SER A 86 -6.37 -0.76 12.21
N ASN A 87 -5.82 -1.95 12.44
CA ASN A 87 -4.88 -2.57 11.50
C ASN A 87 -5.61 -3.52 10.52
N SER A 88 -5.01 -3.74 9.35
CA SER A 88 -5.54 -4.57 8.27
C SER A 88 -5.50 -6.07 8.59
N ALA A 89 -4.54 -6.49 9.41
CA ALA A 89 -4.34 -7.87 9.82
C ALA A 89 -4.23 -7.96 11.35
N GLU A 90 -5.39 -8.00 12.01
CA GLU A 90 -5.48 -8.09 13.46
C GLU A 90 -6.38 -9.24 13.93
N ALA A 91 -6.12 -9.76 15.12
CA ALA A 91 -7.00 -10.74 15.75
C ALA A 91 -8.36 -10.09 16.06
N LYS A 92 -9.42 -10.91 16.13
CA LYS A 92 -10.75 -10.44 16.48
C LYS A 92 -10.72 -9.74 17.85
N HIS A 93 -11.34 -8.56 17.94
CA HIS A 93 -11.40 -7.71 19.15
C HIS A 93 -10.08 -7.02 19.55
N THR A 94 -9.11 -6.91 18.64
CA THR A 94 -7.93 -6.07 18.86
C THR A 94 -8.38 -4.61 19.01
N PRO A 95 -7.96 -3.90 20.07
CA PRO A 95 -8.30 -2.49 20.22
C PRO A 95 -7.58 -1.67 19.15
N PRO A 96 -8.22 -0.63 18.61
CA PRO A 96 -7.61 0.23 17.62
C PRO A 96 -6.45 1.02 18.23
N VAL A 97 -5.47 1.34 17.40
CA VAL A 97 -4.34 2.22 17.74
C VAL A 97 -4.85 3.65 17.83
N VAL A 98 -4.47 4.35 18.91
CA VAL A 98 -4.88 5.73 19.18
C VAL A 98 -3.65 6.56 19.50
N GLU A 99 -3.36 7.56 18.67
CA GLU A 99 -2.18 8.40 18.81
C GLU A 99 -2.51 9.89 18.62
N PRO A 100 -2.03 10.79 19.49
CA PRO A 100 -2.11 12.24 19.31
C PRO A 100 -0.97 12.71 18.39
N ASP A 101 -0.94 12.23 17.15
CA ASP A 101 0.07 12.58 16.16
C ASP A 101 -0.56 12.76 14.77
N ALA A 102 -0.54 13.97 14.24
CA ALA A 102 -1.00 14.26 12.89
C ALA A 102 -0.19 13.50 11.82
N LEU A 103 1.09 13.20 12.09
CA LEU A 103 1.88 12.37 11.18
C LEU A 103 1.41 10.91 11.20
N PHE A 104 0.92 10.41 12.32
CA PHE A 104 0.30 9.10 12.39
C PHE A 104 -0.95 9.04 11.50
N GLU A 105 -1.82 10.06 11.54
CA GLU A 105 -2.97 10.14 10.62
C GLU A 105 -2.54 10.21 9.14
N VAL A 106 -1.50 11.00 8.81
CA VAL A 106 -0.93 11.03 7.45
C VAL A 106 -0.52 9.62 7.03
N CYS A 107 0.21 8.91 7.88
CA CYS A 107 0.70 7.56 7.59
C CYS A 107 -0.46 6.56 7.42
N SER A 108 -1.41 6.54 8.34
CA SER A 108 -2.57 5.64 8.31
C SER A 108 -3.47 5.91 7.10
N MET A 109 -3.67 7.17 6.74
CA MET A 109 -4.46 7.53 5.56
C MET A 109 -3.74 7.12 4.27
N LEU A 110 -2.44 7.40 4.13
CA LEU A 110 -1.65 6.97 2.98
C LEU A 110 -1.63 5.45 2.85
N PHE A 111 -1.46 4.72 3.96
CA PHE A 111 -1.53 3.27 3.99
C PHE A 111 -2.90 2.77 3.49
N THR A 112 -3.99 3.40 3.94
CA THR A 112 -5.35 3.07 3.51
C THR A 112 -5.59 3.37 2.03
N VAL A 113 -5.04 4.48 1.50
CA VAL A 113 -5.07 4.78 0.06
C VAL A 113 -4.33 3.72 -0.74
N ALA A 114 -3.16 3.28 -0.27
CA ALA A 114 -2.40 2.21 -0.92
C ALA A 114 -3.17 0.88 -0.92
N LEU A 115 -3.83 0.52 0.20
CA LEU A 115 -4.73 -0.62 0.25
C LEU A 115 -5.95 -0.48 -0.67
N TRP A 116 -6.48 0.73 -0.83
CA TRP A 116 -7.56 0.96 -1.79
C TRP A 116 -7.09 0.72 -3.22
N LEU A 117 -5.90 1.19 -3.59
CA LEU A 117 -5.31 0.98 -4.93
C LEU A 117 -5.14 -0.51 -5.23
N THR A 118 -4.69 -1.33 -4.26
CA THR A 118 -4.58 -2.79 -4.47
C THR A 118 -5.95 -3.45 -4.64
N LYS A 119 -6.97 -3.00 -3.90
CA LYS A 119 -8.35 -3.49 -4.04
C LYS A 119 -8.99 -3.08 -5.36
N HIS A 120 -8.75 -1.85 -5.80
CA HIS A 120 -9.19 -1.35 -7.10
C HIS A 120 -8.59 -2.19 -8.22
N ALA A 121 -7.26 -2.38 -8.20
CA ALA A 121 -6.55 -3.24 -9.13
C ALA A 121 -7.11 -4.67 -9.15
N ALA A 122 -7.32 -5.29 -7.99
CA ALA A 122 -7.91 -6.63 -7.89
C ALA A 122 -9.34 -6.69 -8.47
N LYS A 123 -10.17 -5.67 -8.23
CA LYS A 123 -11.53 -5.59 -8.78
C LYS A 123 -11.53 -5.47 -10.31
N VAL A 124 -10.66 -4.62 -10.86
CA VAL A 124 -10.54 -4.45 -12.31
C VAL A 124 -9.99 -5.72 -12.97
N ALA A 125 -8.99 -6.36 -12.37
CA ALA A 125 -8.39 -7.60 -12.86
C ALA A 125 -9.30 -8.83 -12.76
N ALA A 126 -10.38 -8.77 -11.96
CA ALA A 126 -11.33 -9.87 -11.79
C ALA A 126 -12.45 -9.89 -12.85
N LYS A 127 -12.46 -8.96 -13.81
CA LYS A 127 -13.41 -8.98 -14.94
C LYS A 127 -13.10 -10.13 -15.88
N ASP A 128 -14.12 -10.69 -16.53
CA ASP A 128 -13.96 -11.80 -17.49
C ASP A 128 -13.07 -11.40 -18.68
N GLU A 129 -13.24 -10.17 -19.16
CA GLU A 129 -12.42 -9.55 -20.19
C GLU A 129 -11.84 -8.24 -19.64
N VAL A 130 -10.51 -8.17 -19.59
CA VAL A 130 -9.76 -6.98 -19.17
C VAL A 130 -9.15 -6.35 -20.41
N SER A 131 -9.55 -5.12 -20.73
CA SER A 131 -8.98 -4.37 -21.85
C SER A 131 -7.52 -3.97 -21.59
N GLN A 132 -6.78 -3.60 -22.64
CA GLN A 132 -5.39 -3.17 -22.50
C GLN A 132 -5.25 -1.93 -21.59
N ASP A 133 -6.21 -1.00 -21.63
CA ASP A 133 -6.15 0.20 -20.78
C ASP A 133 -6.47 -0.12 -19.31
N GLU A 134 -7.39 -1.05 -19.06
CA GLU A 134 -7.63 -1.58 -17.71
C GLU A 134 -6.43 -2.34 -17.17
N ALA A 135 -5.74 -3.14 -18.00
CA ALA A 135 -4.50 -3.82 -17.58
C ALA A 135 -3.41 -2.80 -17.20
N LYS A 136 -3.29 -1.68 -17.93
CA LYS A 136 -2.39 -0.59 -17.54
C LYS A 136 -2.80 0.05 -16.22
N ASP A 137 -4.09 0.29 -16.00
CA ASP A 137 -4.59 0.87 -14.76
C ASP A 137 -4.35 -0.05 -13.55
N VAL A 138 -4.57 -1.37 -13.70
CA VAL A 138 -4.20 -2.38 -12.70
C VAL A 138 -2.71 -2.30 -12.37
N HIS A 139 -1.85 -2.31 -13.41
CA HIS A 139 -0.40 -2.21 -13.23
C HIS A 139 0.00 -0.91 -12.50
N LEU A 140 -0.48 0.24 -12.96
CA LEU A 140 -0.16 1.54 -12.39
C LEU A 140 -0.67 1.68 -10.95
N SER A 141 -1.89 1.23 -10.66
CA SER A 141 -2.47 1.24 -9.31
C SER A 141 -1.61 0.45 -8.33
N LEU A 142 -1.15 -0.74 -8.72
CA LEU A 142 -0.25 -1.57 -7.89
C LEU A 142 1.14 -0.93 -7.73
N ARG A 143 1.69 -0.32 -8.77
CA ARG A 143 2.96 0.43 -8.70
C ARG A 143 2.85 1.65 -7.79
N HIS A 144 1.75 2.38 -7.85
CA HIS A 144 1.48 3.49 -6.93
C HIS A 144 1.32 3.00 -5.49
N ALA A 145 0.60 1.90 -5.25
CA ALA A 145 0.49 1.32 -3.92
C ALA A 145 1.87 0.95 -3.34
N ALA A 146 2.69 0.21 -4.09
CA ALA A 146 4.05 -0.14 -3.69
C ALA A 146 4.91 1.11 -3.38
N GLY A 147 4.80 2.15 -4.21
CA GLY A 147 5.50 3.43 -3.99
C GLY A 147 5.07 4.15 -2.72
N ILE A 148 3.77 4.17 -2.41
CA ILE A 148 3.25 4.78 -1.18
C ILE A 148 3.77 4.02 0.05
N PHE A 149 3.69 2.69 0.06
CA PHE A 149 4.22 1.88 1.16
C PHE A 149 5.73 2.10 1.35
N LEU A 150 6.49 2.22 0.25
CA LEU A 150 7.92 2.51 0.29
C LEU A 150 8.22 3.87 0.91
N VAL A 151 7.50 4.92 0.49
CA VAL A 151 7.65 6.27 1.05
C VAL A 151 7.30 6.29 2.55
N LEU A 152 6.25 5.57 2.96
CA LEU A 152 5.93 5.41 4.38
C LEU A 152 7.13 4.85 5.15
N LYS A 153 7.62 3.68 4.70
CA LYS A 153 8.74 2.96 5.32
C LYS A 153 10.00 3.82 5.44
N GLU A 154 10.40 4.46 4.35
CA GLU A 154 11.69 5.16 4.27
C GLU A 154 11.68 6.56 4.87
N GLN A 155 10.56 7.29 4.78
CA GLN A 155 10.55 8.72 5.07
C GLN A 155 9.72 9.12 6.28
N TYR A 156 8.68 8.37 6.64
CA TYR A 156 7.70 8.81 7.62
C TYR A 156 7.71 7.98 8.92
N ILE A 157 7.84 6.65 8.85
CA ILE A 157 7.75 5.80 10.05
C ILE A 157 8.76 6.21 11.13
N GLN A 158 10.00 6.52 10.75
CA GLN A 158 11.05 6.92 11.70
C GLN A 158 10.77 8.26 12.41
N LYS A 159 9.84 9.06 11.89
CA LYS A 159 9.49 10.38 12.42
C LYS A 159 8.26 10.35 13.34
N LEU A 160 7.56 9.22 13.45
CA LEU A 160 6.40 9.07 14.33
C LEU A 160 6.79 9.29 15.79
N LEU A 161 5.90 9.89 16.58
CA LEU A 161 6.14 10.08 18.02
C LEU A 161 6.14 8.75 18.78
N ALA A 162 5.26 7.83 18.39
CA ALA A 162 5.18 6.47 18.90
C ALA A 162 5.61 5.49 17.79
N PRO A 163 6.62 4.64 18.02
CA PRO A 163 7.03 3.64 17.03
C PRO A 163 5.93 2.58 16.85
N PRO A 164 5.65 2.13 15.61
CA PRO A 164 4.70 1.05 15.35
C PRO A 164 5.12 -0.25 16.06
N LYS A 165 4.15 -1.00 16.59
CA LYS A 165 4.42 -2.29 17.25
C LYS A 165 4.54 -3.40 16.19
N PRO A 166 5.26 -4.49 16.49
CA PRO A 166 5.29 -5.66 15.61
C PRO A 166 3.88 -6.15 15.30
N GLY A 167 3.55 -6.22 14.01
CA GLY A 167 2.24 -6.66 13.52
C GLY A 167 1.27 -5.51 13.20
N ASP A 168 1.59 -4.27 13.60
CA ASP A 168 0.85 -3.09 13.14
C ASP A 168 1.12 -2.84 11.65
N ASP A 169 0.14 -2.26 10.95
CA ASP A 169 0.22 -1.95 9.51
C ASP A 169 1.43 -1.09 9.14
N LEU A 170 1.82 -0.19 10.05
CA LEU A 170 2.93 0.74 9.87
C LEU A 170 4.29 0.14 10.27
N HIS A 171 4.34 -1.10 10.77
CA HIS A 171 5.58 -1.79 11.07
C HIS A 171 6.36 -2.10 9.78
N THR A 172 7.69 -2.02 9.83
CA THR A 172 8.54 -2.14 8.63
C THR A 172 8.35 -3.46 7.89
N ASP A 173 8.21 -4.57 8.61
CA ASP A 173 8.04 -5.88 7.99
C ASP A 173 6.68 -6.04 7.29
N ILE A 174 5.62 -5.41 7.84
CA ILE A 174 4.29 -5.41 7.22
C ILE A 174 4.30 -4.52 5.97
N LEU A 175 4.95 -3.36 6.04
CA LEU A 175 5.17 -2.50 4.87
C LEU A 175 5.98 -3.23 3.79
N ASP A 176 7.04 -3.95 4.17
CA ASP A 176 7.82 -4.75 3.21
C ASP A 176 6.98 -5.85 2.55
N ALA A 177 6.15 -6.56 3.32
CA ALA A 177 5.24 -7.54 2.76
C ALA A 177 4.32 -6.93 1.70
N TYR A 178 3.73 -5.76 1.97
CA TYR A 178 2.89 -5.04 1.02
C TYR A 178 3.67 -4.48 -0.18
N ILE A 179 4.85 -3.89 0.02
CA ILE A 179 5.73 -3.39 -1.07
C ILE A 179 6.04 -4.53 -2.04
N TYR A 180 6.50 -5.67 -1.51
CA TYR A 180 6.84 -6.82 -2.32
C TYR A 180 5.61 -7.44 -2.97
N GLN A 181 4.49 -7.58 -2.26
CA GLN A 181 3.26 -8.11 -2.86
C GLN A 181 2.77 -7.23 -4.00
N SER A 182 2.61 -5.92 -3.80
CA SER A 182 2.12 -5.01 -4.83
C SER A 182 3.08 -4.94 -6.03
N THR A 183 4.40 -5.06 -5.79
CA THR A 183 5.39 -5.15 -6.86
C THR A 183 5.23 -6.45 -7.66
N ALA A 184 5.09 -7.59 -7.00
CA ALA A 184 4.91 -8.88 -7.65
C ALA A 184 3.59 -8.94 -8.44
N GLU A 185 2.50 -8.44 -7.86
CA GLU A 185 1.19 -8.34 -8.52
C GLU A 185 1.26 -7.45 -9.78
N ALA A 186 2.03 -6.36 -9.74
CA ALA A 186 2.25 -5.53 -10.94
C ALA A 186 3.08 -6.26 -12.01
N GLN A 187 4.07 -7.05 -11.59
CA GLN A 187 4.89 -7.87 -12.49
C GLN A 187 4.07 -9.00 -13.13
N GLU A 188 3.03 -9.52 -12.48
CA GLU A 188 2.09 -10.48 -13.08
C GLU A 188 1.50 -9.94 -14.39
N ILE A 189 1.09 -8.66 -14.38
CA ILE A 189 0.54 -7.99 -15.57
C ILE A 189 1.60 -7.89 -16.67
N THR A 190 2.85 -7.61 -16.30
CA THR A 190 3.98 -7.58 -17.24
C THR A 190 4.25 -8.95 -17.85
N VAL A 191 4.22 -10.03 -17.06
CA VAL A 191 4.37 -11.41 -17.54
C VAL A 191 3.24 -11.76 -18.49
N ALA A 192 1.99 -11.53 -18.10
CA ALA A 192 0.82 -11.79 -18.94
C ALA A 192 0.91 -11.06 -20.28
N ARG A 193 1.31 -9.78 -20.25
CA ARG A 193 1.49 -8.98 -21.47
C ARG A 193 2.66 -9.47 -22.33
N ALA A 194 3.75 -9.92 -21.71
CA ALA A 194 4.89 -10.47 -22.44
C ALA A 194 4.50 -11.75 -23.20
N ILE A 195 3.66 -12.60 -22.60
CA ILE A 195 3.09 -13.79 -23.22
C ILE A 195 2.16 -13.41 -24.37
N GLU A 196 1.25 -12.47 -24.15
CA GLU A 196 0.28 -12.00 -25.16
C GLU A 196 0.99 -11.43 -26.40
N LEU A 197 2.05 -10.65 -26.20
CA LEU A 197 2.88 -10.08 -27.25
C LEU A 197 3.88 -11.08 -27.86
N LYS A 198 3.86 -12.34 -27.42
CA LYS A 198 4.70 -13.43 -27.92
C LYS A 198 6.20 -13.11 -27.86
N HIS A 199 6.65 -12.50 -26.76
CA HIS A 199 8.07 -12.31 -26.53
C HIS A 199 8.83 -13.64 -26.40
N GLU A 200 10.15 -13.59 -26.49
CA GLU A 200 10.99 -14.78 -26.36
C GLU A 200 10.78 -15.51 -25.04
N ALA A 201 10.72 -16.85 -25.10
CA ALA A 201 10.45 -17.70 -23.96
C ALA A 201 11.48 -17.52 -22.82
N SER A 202 12.74 -17.21 -23.15
CA SER A 202 13.77 -16.88 -22.15
C SER A 202 13.44 -15.61 -21.36
N LEU A 203 12.88 -14.58 -22.01
CA LEU A 203 12.46 -13.36 -21.35
C LEU A 203 11.28 -13.63 -20.41
N ILE A 204 10.26 -14.33 -20.91
CA ILE A 204 9.08 -14.67 -20.10
C ILE A 204 9.48 -15.51 -18.88
N ALA A 205 10.36 -16.51 -19.07
CA ALA A 205 10.89 -17.32 -17.99
C ALA A 205 11.63 -16.48 -16.94
N SER A 206 12.45 -15.53 -17.37
CA SER A 206 13.20 -14.65 -16.45
C SER A 206 12.28 -13.75 -15.64
N LEU A 207 11.27 -13.14 -16.28
CA LEU A 207 10.27 -12.30 -15.62
C LEU A 207 9.47 -13.12 -14.60
N ALA A 208 8.99 -14.30 -14.99
CA ALA A 208 8.23 -15.17 -14.09
C ALA A 208 9.07 -15.61 -12.89
N LYS A 209 10.36 -15.92 -13.10
CA LYS A 209 11.26 -16.30 -12.00
C LYS A 209 11.51 -15.16 -11.02
N GLU A 210 11.67 -13.94 -11.55
CA GLU A 210 11.80 -12.74 -10.72
C GLU A 210 10.51 -12.52 -9.91
N THR A 211 9.33 -12.56 -10.54
CA THR A 211 8.04 -12.43 -9.86
C THR A 211 7.88 -13.43 -8.70
N ALA A 212 8.26 -14.70 -8.93
CA ALA A 212 8.25 -15.72 -7.89
C ALA A 212 9.18 -15.37 -6.71
N SER A 213 10.39 -14.86 -7.00
CA SER A 213 11.33 -14.41 -5.97
C SER A 213 10.80 -13.21 -5.17
N VAL A 214 10.08 -12.28 -5.81
CA VAL A 214 9.47 -11.15 -5.11
C VAL A 214 8.34 -11.61 -4.17
N TYR A 215 7.49 -12.55 -4.60
CA TYR A 215 6.51 -13.17 -3.70
C TYR A 215 7.16 -13.89 -2.51
N GLU A 216 8.29 -14.57 -2.75
CA GLU A 216 9.04 -15.23 -1.69
C GLU A 216 9.56 -14.23 -0.64
N LYS A 217 10.08 -13.09 -1.08
CA LYS A 217 10.51 -11.98 -0.20
C LYS A 217 9.35 -11.41 0.62
N SER A 218 8.19 -11.21 0.00
CA SER A 218 6.96 -10.80 0.70
C SER A 218 6.59 -11.82 1.80
N GLY A 219 6.62 -13.10 1.48
CA GLY A 219 6.35 -14.17 2.45
C GLY A 219 7.36 -14.21 3.60
N PHE A 220 8.66 -14.02 3.33
CA PHE A 220 9.69 -13.96 4.37
C PHE A 220 9.45 -12.86 5.40
N ALA A 221 8.98 -11.68 4.97
CA ALA A 221 8.67 -10.58 5.88
C ALA A 221 7.55 -10.93 6.88
N LEU A 222 6.65 -11.84 6.52
CA LEU A 222 5.52 -12.24 7.36
C LEU A 222 5.78 -13.45 8.25
N LYS A 223 6.86 -14.22 8.02
CA LYS A 223 7.18 -15.44 8.79
C LYS A 223 7.32 -15.24 10.31
N PRO A 224 7.80 -14.10 10.84
CA PRO A 224 7.91 -13.92 12.28
C PRO A 224 6.57 -13.82 13.04
N TYR A 225 5.45 -13.61 12.33
CA TYR A 225 4.15 -13.31 12.93
C TYR A 225 3.27 -14.55 13.12
N ASP A 226 2.26 -14.42 14.00
CA ASP A 226 1.33 -15.51 14.30
C ASP A 226 0.55 -15.95 13.06
N LEU A 227 0.67 -17.24 12.73
CA LEU A 227 -0.04 -17.88 11.62
C LEU A 227 -1.56 -17.84 11.78
N LYS A 228 -2.11 -17.66 12.98
CA LYS A 228 -3.55 -17.49 13.17
C LYS A 228 -4.06 -16.19 12.54
N VAL A 229 -3.22 -15.16 12.48
CA VAL A 229 -3.54 -13.86 11.89
C VAL A 229 -3.04 -13.82 10.44
N MET A 230 -1.77 -14.14 10.23
CA MET A 230 -1.09 -13.97 8.93
C MET A 230 -1.15 -15.21 8.03
N GLY A 231 -1.62 -16.37 8.52
CA GLY A 231 -1.51 -17.64 7.81
C GLY A 231 -2.23 -17.66 6.46
N LYS A 232 -3.39 -17.01 6.34
CA LYS A 232 -4.10 -16.91 5.06
C LYS A 232 -3.30 -16.08 4.04
N TRP A 233 -2.68 -15.01 4.50
CA TRP A 233 -1.87 -14.14 3.66
C TRP A 233 -0.59 -14.85 3.21
N LEU A 234 0.12 -15.50 4.13
CA LEU A 234 1.28 -16.34 3.83
C LEU A 234 0.95 -17.43 2.80
N LYS A 235 -0.19 -18.12 2.96
CA LYS A 235 -0.61 -19.16 2.00
C LYS A 235 -0.90 -18.61 0.61
N TYR A 236 -1.47 -17.41 0.52
CA TYR A 236 -1.66 -16.73 -0.76
C TYR A 236 -0.32 -16.43 -1.45
N LEU A 237 0.65 -15.90 -0.71
CA LEU A 237 1.98 -15.58 -1.24
C LEU A 237 2.75 -16.83 -1.66
N GLU A 238 2.70 -17.90 -0.85
CA GLU A 238 3.29 -19.20 -1.18
C GLU A 238 2.69 -19.81 -2.45
N PHE A 239 1.36 -19.76 -2.58
CA PHE A 239 0.65 -20.21 -3.76
C PHE A 239 1.08 -19.44 -5.02
N LYS A 240 1.05 -18.10 -4.96
CA LYS A 240 1.45 -17.24 -6.08
C LYS A 240 2.91 -17.45 -6.48
N LYS A 241 3.83 -17.50 -5.51
CA LYS A 241 5.24 -17.85 -5.72
C LYS A 241 5.38 -19.12 -6.53
N HIS A 242 4.63 -20.16 -6.17
CA HIS A 242 4.70 -21.44 -6.86
C HIS A 242 4.14 -21.40 -8.28
N CYS A 243 3.04 -20.70 -8.52
CA CYS A 243 2.49 -20.52 -9.86
C CYS A 243 3.52 -19.89 -10.81
N TYR A 244 4.22 -18.85 -10.36
CA TYR A 244 5.21 -18.15 -11.17
C TYR A 244 6.54 -18.92 -11.29
N ASP A 245 6.96 -19.68 -10.27
CA ASP A 245 8.08 -20.62 -10.40
C ASP A 245 7.80 -21.67 -11.48
N THR A 246 6.60 -22.26 -11.48
CA THR A 246 6.20 -23.26 -12.48
C THR A 246 6.15 -22.63 -13.88
N CYS A 247 5.57 -21.44 -14.00
CA CYS A 247 5.55 -20.67 -15.25
C CYS A 247 6.99 -20.46 -15.78
N ALA A 248 7.92 -20.07 -14.91
CA ALA A 248 9.31 -19.89 -15.28
C ALA A 248 9.96 -21.17 -15.83
N TYR A 249 9.73 -22.32 -15.19
CA TYR A 249 10.26 -23.60 -15.64
C TYR A 249 9.70 -24.01 -17.01
N VAL A 250 8.39 -23.82 -17.25
CA VAL A 250 7.74 -24.15 -18.53
C VAL A 250 8.35 -23.34 -19.68
N TYR A 251 8.43 -22.01 -19.53
CA TYR A 251 9.01 -21.16 -20.58
C TYR A 251 10.52 -21.37 -20.74
N TYR A 252 11.24 -21.71 -19.67
CA TYR A 252 12.65 -22.06 -19.77
C TYR A 252 12.87 -23.37 -20.53
N ALA A 253 12.01 -24.37 -20.31
CA ALA A 253 12.03 -25.61 -21.08
C ALA A 253 11.72 -25.35 -22.56
N GLU A 254 10.74 -24.50 -22.88
CA GLU A 254 10.46 -24.09 -24.26
C GLU A 254 11.69 -23.44 -24.92
N HIS A 255 12.39 -22.56 -24.19
CA HIS A 255 13.64 -21.97 -24.68
C HIS A 255 14.72 -23.03 -24.95
N LEU A 256 14.88 -24.02 -24.08
CA LEU A 256 15.83 -25.13 -24.27
C LEU A 256 15.46 -26.04 -25.45
N LEU A 257 14.16 -26.26 -25.69
CA LEU A 257 13.67 -27.00 -26.86
C LEU A 257 14.06 -26.31 -28.17
N LYS A 258 13.96 -24.96 -28.23
CA LYS A 258 14.43 -24.17 -29.38
C LYS A 258 15.95 -24.28 -29.60
N GLN A 259 16.72 -24.67 -28.58
CA GLN A 259 18.16 -24.95 -28.67
C GLN A 259 18.49 -26.43 -28.91
N GLU A 260 17.50 -27.26 -29.23
CA GLU A 260 17.65 -28.71 -29.43
C GLU A 260 18.14 -29.48 -28.18
N LYS A 261 18.07 -28.86 -27.00
CA LYS A 261 18.47 -29.47 -25.71
C LYS A 261 17.31 -30.21 -25.04
N VAL A 262 16.70 -31.15 -25.78
CA VAL A 262 15.45 -31.82 -25.38
C VAL A 262 15.57 -32.58 -24.05
N GLY A 263 16.68 -33.29 -23.83
CA GLY A 263 16.89 -34.03 -22.58
C GLY A 263 16.93 -33.14 -21.34
N VAL A 264 17.53 -31.95 -21.46
CA VAL A 264 17.56 -30.96 -20.37
C VAL A 264 16.18 -30.35 -20.17
N ALA A 265 15.47 -30.03 -21.26
CA ALA A 265 14.11 -29.50 -21.19
C ALA A 265 13.15 -30.45 -20.46
N LEU A 266 13.22 -31.76 -20.75
CA LEU A 266 12.40 -32.77 -20.06
C LEU A 266 12.73 -32.86 -18.56
N ALA A 267 14.00 -32.78 -18.19
CA ALA A 267 14.41 -32.77 -16.78
C ALA A 267 13.87 -31.54 -16.04
N VAL A 268 13.89 -30.36 -16.67
CA VAL A 268 13.33 -29.13 -16.10
C VAL A 268 11.84 -29.24 -15.86
N ILE A 269 11.08 -29.76 -16.82
CA ILE A 269 9.62 -29.93 -16.68
C ILE A 269 9.29 -30.95 -15.59
N ALA A 270 10.02 -32.07 -15.52
CA ALA A 270 9.83 -33.08 -14.47
C ALA A 270 10.05 -32.49 -13.05
N GLU A 271 11.02 -31.60 -12.89
CA GLU A 271 11.24 -30.90 -11.61
C GLU A 271 10.10 -29.92 -11.27
N ALA A 272 9.56 -29.24 -12.28
CA ALA A 272 8.39 -28.37 -12.11
C ALA A 272 7.14 -29.17 -11.67
N GLU A 273 6.90 -30.33 -12.28
CA GLU A 273 5.79 -31.22 -11.91
C GLU A 273 5.92 -31.76 -10.48
N LYS A 274 7.12 -32.17 -10.09
CA LYS A 274 7.41 -32.62 -8.72
C LYS A 274 7.20 -31.51 -7.70
N SER A 275 7.57 -30.28 -8.05
CA SER A 275 7.32 -29.12 -7.19
C SER A 275 5.81 -28.84 -7.05
N ARG A 276 5.02 -29.09 -8.10
CA ARG A 276 3.56 -28.90 -8.13
C ARG A 276 2.79 -29.90 -7.29
N SER A 277 3.22 -31.17 -7.24
CA SER A 277 2.52 -32.21 -6.48
C SER A 277 2.62 -32.05 -4.96
N MET A 278 3.51 -31.21 -4.44
CA MET A 278 3.64 -30.93 -3.01
C MET A 278 2.62 -29.90 -2.48
N LEU A 279 1.73 -29.37 -3.33
CA LEU A 279 0.75 -28.33 -2.99
C LEU A 279 -0.71 -28.79 -3.00
N VAL A 280 -0.99 -30.02 -3.47
CA VAL A 280 -2.30 -30.68 -3.42
C VAL A 280 -2.32 -31.63 -2.22
#